data_AF-A0A536WGE4-F1
#
_entry.id   AF-A0A536WGE4-F1
#
_cell.length_a   1.000
_cell.length_b   1.000
_cell.length_c   1.000
_cell.angle_alpha   90.00
_cell.angle_beta   90.00
_cell.angle_gamma   90.00
#
_symmetry.space_group_name_H-M   'P 1'
#
loop_
_entity.id
_entity.type
_entity.pdbx_description
1 polymer ?
#
loop_
_entity_poly.entity_id
_entity_poly.type
_entity_poly.pdbx_seq_one_letter_code
_entity_poly.pdbx_strand_id
1 'polypeptide(L)' 'RDQAIRRMRIALSEMAIEGIQTNIPLHQELLLDNRVIKGGVNIHYLEQKLAQQKKRDAAR' A
#
# COMPACT_ATOMS: atom_id res chain seq x y z
N ARG A 1 7.90 10.93 12.11
CA ARG A 1 7.25 9.83 11.35
C ARG A 1 6.40 10.36 10.20
N ASP A 2 5.47 11.27 10.47
CA ASP A 2 4.53 11.78 9.44
C ASP A 2 5.21 12.54 8.29
N GLN A 3 6.32 13.24 8.55
CA GLN A 3 7.11 13.87 7.50
C GLN A 3 7.69 12.84 6.52
N ALA A 4 8.18 11.70 7.02
CA ALA A 4 8.72 10.63 6.18
C ALA A 4 7.62 9.99 5.32
N ILE A 5 6.44 9.76 5.90
CA ILE A 5 5.27 9.24 5.16
C ILE A 5 4.84 10.23 4.07
N ARG A 6 4.77 11.52 4.38
CA ARG A 6 4.43 12.55 3.37
C ARG A 6 5.44 12.59 2.22
N ARG A 7 6.74 12.56 2.52
CA ARG A 7 7.80 12.51 1.49
C ARG A 7 7.68 11.25 0.62
N MET A 8 7.45 10.09 1.23
CA MET A 8 7.28 8.83 0.51
C MET A 8 6.04 8.85 -0.40
N ARG A 9 4.93 9.44 0.05
CA ARG A 9 3.72 9.60 -0.77
C ARG A 9 3.98 10.43 -2.03
N ILE A 10 4.69 11.55 -1.90
CA ILE A 10 5.04 12.41 -3.04
C ILE A 10 5.97 11.66 -3.99
N ALA A 11 7.01 11.02 -3.47
CA ALA A 11 7.94 10.24 -4.27
C ALA A 11 7.23 9.13 -5.06
N LEU A 12 6.33 8.37 -4.42
CA LEU A 12 5.58 7.30 -5.09
C LEU A 12 4.52 7.81 -6.06
N SER A 13 3.99 9.02 -5.90
CA SER A 13 3.05 9.60 -6.87
C SER A 13 3.75 10.11 -8.13
N GLU A 14 5.01 10.53 -8.01
CA GLU A 14 5.82 11.02 -9.12
C GLU A 14 6.62 9.90 -9.79
N MET A 15 6.71 8.72 -9.16
CA MET A 15 7.46 7.58 -9.69
C MET A 15 6.69 6.92 -10.85
N ALA A 16 7.15 7.17 -12.07
CA ALA A 16 6.69 6.52 -13.28
C ALA A 16 7.68 5.41 -13.68
N ILE A 17 7.17 4.16 -13.77
CA ILE A 17 7.94 3.01 -14.25
C ILE A 17 7.14 2.35 -15.36
N GLU A 18 7.75 2.24 -16.53
CA GLU A 18 7.16 1.61 -17.72
C GLU A 18 7.82 0.27 -18.00
N GLY A 19 7.08 -0.66 -18.63
CA GLY A 19 7.61 -1.94 -19.08
C GLY A 19 7.74 -3.04 -18.03
N ILE A 20 7.56 -2.74 -16.74
CA ILE A 20 7.54 -3.74 -15.66
C ILE A 20 6.40 -3.49 -14.67
N GLN A 21 5.78 -4.57 -14.18
CA GLN A 21 4.86 -4.46 -13.06
C GLN A 21 5.65 -4.22 -11.77
N THR A 22 5.20 -3.22 -11.02
CA THR A 22 5.82 -2.85 -9.74
C THR A 22 4.79 -2.89 -8.63
N ASN A 23 5.27 -2.99 -7.40
CA ASN A 23 4.43 -2.93 -6.20
C ASN A 23 4.11 -1.50 -5.76
N ILE A 24 4.36 -0.49 -6.60
CA ILE A 24 4.04 0.91 -6.31
C ILE A 24 2.57 1.10 -5.92
N PRO A 25 1.58 0.53 -6.64
CA PRO A 25 0.17 0.70 -6.28
C PRO A 25 -0.15 0.16 -4.88
N LEU A 26 0.48 -0.97 -4.52
CA LEU A 26 0.34 -1.57 -3.20
C LEU A 26 0.90 -0.63 -2.11
N HIS A 27 2.10 -0.08 -2.31
CA HIS A 27 2.72 0.83 -1.35
C HIS A 27 1.94 2.15 -1.21
N GLN A 28 1.42 2.70 -2.31
CA GLN A 28 0.56 3.88 -2.28
C GLN A 28 -0.69 3.62 -1.44
N GLU A 29 -1.35 2.46 -1.62
CA GLU A 29 -2.52 2.09 -0.84
C GLU A 29 -2.20 1.92 0.66
N LEU A 30 -1.07 1.29 0.98
CA LEU A 30 -0.63 1.09 2.37
C LEU A 30 -0.33 2.41 3.08
N LEU A 31 0.26 3.38 2.38
CA LEU A 31 0.57 4.70 2.94
C LEU A 31 -0.65 5.63 3.05
N LEU A 32 -1.81 5.21 2.51
CA LEU A 32 -3.10 5.87 2.69
C LEU A 32 -3.92 5.25 3.83
N ASP A 33 -3.61 4.01 4.24
CA ASP A 33 -4.35 3.35 5.33
C ASP A 33 -3.97 3.95 6.69
N ASN A 34 -4.95 4.56 7.35
CA ASN A 34 -4.85 5.09 8.70
C ASN A 34 -4.37 4.06 9.74
N ARG A 35 -4.61 2.76 9.55
CA ARG A 35 -4.11 1.69 10.45
C ARG A 35 -2.59 1.59 10.39
N VAL A 36 -2.04 1.64 9.18
CA VAL A 36 -0.59 1.62 8.92
C VAL A 36 0.03 2.94 9.40
N ILE A 37 -0.64 4.07 9.15
CA ILE A 37 -0.18 5.38 9.63
C ILE A 37 -0.24 5.46 11.17
N LYS A 38 -1.22 4.85 11.85
CA LYS A 38 -1.24 4.87 13.33
C LYS A 38 -0.29 3.85 13.97
N GLY A 39 0.27 2.93 13.18
CA GLY A 39 1.20 1.90 13.68
C GLY A 39 0.52 0.74 14.41
N GLY A 40 -0.79 0.56 14.26
CA GLY A 40 -1.57 -0.50 14.90
C GLY A 40 -1.68 -1.79 14.10
N VAL A 41 -0.77 -2.02 13.14
CA VAL A 41 -0.78 -3.20 12.27
C VAL A 41 0.19 -4.26 12.79
N ASN A 42 -0.25 -5.52 12.75
CA ASN A 42 0.60 -6.66 13.08
C ASN A 42 1.35 -7.16 11.83
N ILE A 43 2.24 -8.14 12.02
CA ILE A 43 3.03 -8.72 10.93
C ILE A 43 2.19 -9.42 9.85
N HIS A 44 0.99 -9.90 10.19
CA HIS A 44 0.08 -10.62 9.28
C HIS A 44 -0.91 -9.70 8.54
N TYR A 45 -0.89 -8.39 8.81
CA TYR A 45 -1.84 -7.45 8.24
C TYR A 45 -1.82 -7.47 6.71
N LEU A 46 -0.62 -7.50 6.11
CA LEU A 46 -0.49 -7.51 4.66
C LEU A 46 -1.06 -8.78 4.04
N GLU A 47 -0.81 -9.94 4.65
CA GLU A 47 -1.33 -11.23 4.19
C GLU A 47 -2.86 -11.25 4.22
N GLN A 48 -3.46 -10.78 5.32
CA GLN A 48 -4.91 -10.71 5.48
C GLN A 48 -5.54 -9.75 4.47
N LYS A 49 -4.91 -8.58 4.23
CA LYS A 49 -5.38 -7.59 3.26
C LYS A 49 -5.37 -8.17 1.84
N LEU A 50 -4.27 -8.79 1.43
CA LEU A 50 -4.14 -9.40 0.11
C LEU A 50 -5.12 -10.57 -0.10
N ALA A 51 -5.35 -11.38 0.95
CA ALA A 51 -6.35 -12.44 0.90
C ALA A 51 -7.77 -11.89 0.69
N GLN A 52 -8.10 -10.76 1.32
CA GLN A 52 -9.40 -10.09 1.13
C GLN A 52 -9.54 -9.49 -0.27
N GLN A 53 -8.48 -8.87 -0.80
CA GLN A 53 -8.47 -8.34 -2.18
C GLN A 53 -8.70 -9.48 -3.19
N LYS A 54 -7.95 -10.57 -3.08
CA LYS A 54 -8.14 -11.77 -3.93
C LYS A 54 -9.56 -12.33 -3.87
N LYS A 55 -10.18 -12.36 -2.68
CA LYS A 55 -11.58 -12.80 -2.53
C LYS A 55 -12.56 -11.84 -3.22
N ARG A 56 -12.32 -10.53 -3.17
CA ARG A 56 -13.16 -9.52 -3.85
C ARG A 56 -13.03 -9.63 -5.36
N ASP A 57 -11.82 -9.85 -5.87
CA ASP A 57 -11.57 -10.01 -7.30
C ASP A 57 -12.19 -11.29 -7.85
N ALA A 58 -12.20 -12.38 -7.06
CA ALA A 58 -12.84 -13.64 -7.44
C ALA A 58 -14.38 -13.61 -7.39
N ALA A 59 -14.96 -12.63 -6.69
CA ALA A 59 -16.41 -12.45 -6.57
C ALA A 59 -16.97 -11.46 -7.61
N ARG A 60 -16.13 -10.96 -8.52
CA ARG A 60 -16.45 -9.97 -9.55
C ARG A 60 -16.38 -10.60 -10.94
#